data_AF-T1CDI4-F1
#
_entry.id   AF-T1CDI4-F1
#
_cell.length_a   1.000
_cell.length_b   1.000
_cell.length_c   1.000
_cell.angle_alpha   90.00
_cell.angle_beta   90.00
_cell.angle_gamma   90.00
#
_symmetry.space_group_name_H-M   'P 1'
#
loop_
_entity.id
_entity.type
_entity.pdbx_description
1 polymer ?
#
loop_
_entity_poly.entity_id
_entity_poly.type
_entity_poly.pdbx_seq_one_letter_code
_entity_poly.pdbx_strand_id
1 'polypeptide(L)'
;MFAAYAFTIGWGPLNMGSYAANLVPGITLSDTNIGLWAAILITIFYINSILTDNVVFTNSVSRITLAMSRDGVLPLFLSRIHATRKTPHLAAAIMVTASIAVGAISVVEMGGFNAFIFTGTVATLSALLVHMMANMSLPAILHKKGSKIGWLNVVLPVGVSIILVLVFYGTFISISAPVIIASELFAAWAVFGLVYSVWRAPKVKGYTKEDLNTIVD
;
A
#
# COMPACT_ATOMS: atom_id res chain seq x y z
N MET A 1 -11.55 -16.37 4.67
CA MET A 1 -11.81 -17.82 4.78
C MET A 1 -13.09 -18.24 4.05
N PHE A 2 -14.28 -17.74 4.42
CA PHE A 2 -15.54 -18.11 3.75
C PHE A 2 -15.54 -17.86 2.23
N ALA A 3 -15.16 -16.67 1.78
CA ALA A 3 -15.10 -16.33 0.36
C ALA A 3 -14.12 -17.23 -0.42
N ALA A 4 -12.91 -17.44 0.12
CA ALA A 4 -11.92 -18.32 -0.50
C ALA A 4 -12.43 -19.75 -0.68
N TYR A 5 -13.08 -20.32 0.36
CA TYR A 5 -13.71 -21.63 0.27
C TYR A 5 -14.82 -21.67 -0.80
N ALA A 6 -15.70 -20.67 -0.81
CA ALA A 6 -16.76 -20.57 -1.81
C ALA A 6 -16.20 -20.47 -3.24
N PHE A 7 -15.11 -19.72 -3.45
CA PHE A 7 -14.43 -19.65 -4.75
C PHE A 7 -13.79 -20.98 -5.15
N THR A 8 -13.13 -21.68 -4.23
CA THR A 8 -12.51 -22.98 -4.53
C THR A 8 -13.54 -24.03 -4.91
N ILE A 9 -14.66 -24.12 -4.16
CA ILE A 9 -15.74 -25.05 -4.47
C ILE A 9 -16.48 -24.61 -5.73
N GLY A 10 -16.76 -23.32 -5.89
CA GLY A 10 -17.50 -22.78 -7.04
C GLY A 10 -16.78 -22.93 -8.38
N TRP A 11 -15.45 -22.85 -8.39
CA TRP A 11 -14.64 -23.11 -9.60
C TRP A 11 -14.37 -24.59 -9.84
N GLY A 12 -14.41 -25.40 -8.78
CA GLY A 12 -14.06 -26.81 -8.82
C GLY A 12 -12.63 -27.04 -8.32
N PRO A 13 -12.44 -27.76 -7.19
CA PRO A 13 -11.12 -28.01 -6.60
C PRO A 13 -10.11 -28.68 -7.54
N LEU A 14 -10.59 -29.44 -8.53
CA LEU A 14 -9.76 -30.11 -9.54
C LEU A 14 -9.20 -29.15 -10.61
N ASN A 15 -9.82 -27.98 -10.79
CA ASN A 15 -9.47 -27.02 -11.84
C ASN A 15 -8.75 -25.77 -11.30
N MET A 16 -8.12 -25.87 -10.12
CA MET A 16 -7.45 -24.73 -9.48
C MET A 16 -6.28 -24.15 -10.30
N GLY A 17 -5.72 -24.93 -11.24
CA GLY A 17 -4.71 -24.42 -12.18
C GLY A 17 -5.27 -23.33 -13.11
N SER A 18 -6.49 -23.50 -13.64
CA SER A 18 -7.12 -22.48 -14.48
C SER A 18 -7.67 -21.32 -13.66
N TYR A 19 -8.07 -21.56 -12.40
CA TYR A 19 -8.43 -20.50 -11.46
C TYR A 19 -7.25 -19.55 -11.23
N ALA A 20 -6.07 -20.11 -10.95
CA ALA A 20 -4.87 -19.34 -10.67
C ALA A 20 -4.38 -18.51 -11.87
N ALA A 21 -4.71 -18.92 -13.11
CA ALA A 21 -4.36 -18.20 -14.32
C ALA A 21 -5.42 -17.17 -14.77
N ASN A 22 -6.58 -17.12 -14.11
CA ASN A 22 -7.65 -16.19 -14.46
C ASN A 22 -7.45 -14.85 -13.73
N LEU A 23 -7.56 -13.73 -14.47
CA LEU A 23 -7.41 -12.38 -13.90
C LEU A 23 -8.58 -11.98 -12.99
N VAL A 24 -9.80 -12.42 -13.29
CA VAL A 24 -11.03 -12.00 -12.61
C VAL A 24 -11.94 -13.19 -12.31
N PRO A 25 -11.47 -14.20 -11.54
CA PRO A 25 -12.17 -15.46 -11.36
C PRO A 25 -13.54 -15.28 -10.71
N GLY A 26 -13.70 -14.25 -9.85
CA GLY A 26 -15.00 -13.98 -9.23
C GLY A 26 -16.06 -13.47 -10.21
N ILE A 27 -15.67 -12.69 -11.22
CA ILE A 27 -16.60 -12.24 -12.27
C ILE A 27 -16.92 -13.40 -13.20
N THR A 28 -15.89 -14.17 -13.61
CA THR A 28 -16.08 -15.36 -14.45
C THR A 28 -17.03 -16.37 -13.80
N LEU A 29 -16.89 -16.65 -12.50
CA LEU A 29 -17.81 -17.55 -11.78
C LEU A 29 -19.24 -17.05 -11.74
N SER A 30 -19.41 -15.75 -11.61
CA SER A 30 -20.73 -15.14 -11.56
C SER A 30 -21.43 -15.29 -12.91
N ASP A 31 -20.69 -15.15 -14.00
CA ASP A 31 -21.19 -15.36 -15.36
C ASP A 31 -21.55 -16.84 -15.61
N THR A 32 -20.66 -17.77 -15.26
CA THR A 32 -20.87 -19.21 -15.54
C THR A 32 -21.91 -19.86 -14.65
N ASN A 33 -22.01 -19.49 -13.36
CA ASN A 33 -22.80 -20.24 -12.38
C ASN A 33 -24.12 -19.55 -11.99
N ILE A 34 -24.23 -18.22 -12.16
CA ILE A 34 -25.42 -17.44 -11.77
C ILE A 34 -26.06 -16.82 -13.01
N GLY A 35 -25.24 -16.27 -13.90
CA GLY A 35 -25.63 -15.68 -15.18
C GLY A 35 -25.14 -14.25 -15.37
N LEU A 36 -25.26 -13.77 -16.61
CA LEU A 36 -24.72 -12.49 -17.07
C LEU A 36 -25.07 -11.28 -16.18
N TRP A 37 -26.31 -11.19 -15.70
CA TRP A 37 -26.74 -10.07 -14.85
C TRP A 37 -25.99 -10.01 -13.52
N ALA A 38 -25.68 -11.16 -12.94
CA ALA A 38 -24.88 -11.22 -11.71
C ALA A 38 -23.43 -10.78 -11.97
N ALA A 39 -22.86 -11.20 -13.11
CA ALA A 39 -21.52 -10.77 -13.52
C ALA A 39 -21.45 -9.25 -13.73
N ILE A 40 -22.45 -8.65 -14.38
CA ILE A 40 -22.53 -7.19 -14.55
C ILE A 40 -22.61 -6.49 -13.20
N LEU A 41 -23.49 -6.95 -12.29
CA LEU A 41 -23.65 -6.32 -10.98
C LEU A 41 -22.37 -6.38 -10.14
N ILE A 42 -21.70 -7.53 -10.12
CA ILE A 42 -20.42 -7.69 -9.41
C ILE A 42 -19.32 -6.84 -10.05
N THR A 43 -19.31 -6.71 -11.38
CA THR A 43 -18.38 -5.81 -12.08
C THR A 43 -18.58 -4.35 -11.66
N ILE A 44 -19.84 -3.89 -11.54
CA ILE A 44 -20.15 -2.54 -11.08
C ILE A 44 -19.63 -2.31 -9.65
N PHE A 45 -19.88 -3.25 -8.73
CA PHE A 45 -19.39 -3.14 -7.36
C PHE A 45 -17.86 -3.20 -7.27
N TYR A 46 -17.23 -4.03 -8.10
CA TYR A 46 -15.78 -4.11 -8.19
C TYR A 46 -15.16 -2.79 -8.66
N ILE A 47 -15.69 -2.19 -9.73
CA ILE A 47 -15.25 -0.88 -10.23
C ILE A 47 -15.42 0.19 -9.15
N ASN A 48 -16.57 0.21 -8.47
CA ASN A 48 -16.82 1.16 -7.38
C ASN A 48 -15.82 1.00 -6.22
N SER A 49 -15.49 -0.24 -5.85
CA SER A 49 -14.48 -0.53 -4.81
C SER A 49 -13.12 0.05 -5.19
N ILE A 50 -12.65 -0.22 -6.41
CA ILE A 50 -11.35 0.26 -6.88
C ILE A 50 -11.31 1.79 -6.95
N LEU A 51 -12.39 2.43 -7.42
CA LEU A 51 -12.46 3.89 -7.46
C LEU A 51 -12.38 4.49 -6.06
N THR A 52 -13.05 3.87 -5.09
CA THR A 52 -13.00 4.29 -3.68
C THR A 52 -11.59 4.17 -3.11
N ASP A 53 -10.93 3.04 -3.33
CA ASP A 53 -9.55 2.82 -2.88
C ASP A 53 -8.59 3.87 -3.45
N ASN A 54 -8.69 4.15 -4.76
CA ASN A 54 -7.86 5.17 -5.41
C ASN A 54 -8.02 6.56 -4.77
N VAL A 55 -9.25 6.95 -4.42
CA VAL A 55 -9.51 8.23 -3.74
C VAL A 55 -8.90 8.24 -2.33
N VAL A 56 -9.05 7.15 -1.58
CA VAL A 56 -8.52 7.02 -0.21
C VAL A 56 -7.00 7.09 -0.20
N PHE A 57 -6.33 6.36 -1.09
CA PHE A 57 -4.87 6.38 -1.19
C PHE A 57 -4.36 7.75 -1.64
N THR A 58 -4.98 8.36 -2.65
CA THR A 58 -4.60 9.71 -3.11
C THR A 58 -4.70 10.74 -2.01
N ASN A 59 -5.78 10.70 -1.23
CA ASN A 59 -5.97 11.61 -0.11
C ASN A 59 -4.96 11.35 1.02
N SER A 60 -4.72 10.09 1.39
CA SER A 60 -3.81 9.74 2.49
C SER A 60 -2.36 10.06 2.16
N VAL A 61 -1.88 9.60 1.00
CA VAL A 61 -0.48 9.79 0.58
C VAL A 61 -0.18 11.26 0.33
N SER A 62 -1.10 12.03 -0.27
CA SER A 62 -0.85 13.46 -0.50
C SER A 62 -0.69 14.25 0.81
N ARG A 63 -1.35 13.85 1.90
CA ARG A 63 -1.15 14.44 3.24
C ARG A 63 0.19 14.04 3.87
N ILE A 64 0.61 12.80 3.70
CA ILE A 64 1.94 12.34 4.15
C ILE A 64 3.03 13.11 3.40
N THR A 65 2.92 13.22 2.08
CA THR A 65 3.85 13.98 1.23
C THR A 65 3.89 15.46 1.62
N LEU A 66 2.73 16.06 1.93
CA LEU A 66 2.65 17.44 2.44
C LEU A 66 3.42 17.60 3.75
N ALA A 67 3.22 16.70 4.72
CA ALA A 67 3.93 16.72 6.00
C ALA A 67 5.45 16.57 5.80
N MET A 68 5.87 15.58 5.01
CA MET A 68 7.29 15.36 4.68
C MET A 68 7.92 16.56 3.96
N SER A 69 7.17 17.25 3.09
CA SER A 69 7.63 18.47 2.41
C SER A 69 7.80 19.65 3.38
N ARG A 70 6.89 19.80 4.35
CA ARG A 70 7.00 20.83 5.41
C ARG A 70 8.18 20.58 6.34
N ASP A 71 8.46 19.32 6.65
CA ASP A 71 9.61 18.91 7.45
C ASP A 71 10.94 18.98 6.67
N GLY A 72 10.94 19.46 5.42
CA GLY A 72 12.14 19.63 4.58
C GLY A 72 12.71 18.31 4.02
N VAL A 73 11.99 17.19 4.18
CA VAL A 73 12.36 15.89 3.63
C VAL A 73 12.13 15.86 2.12
N LEU A 74 11.09 16.53 1.62
CA LEU A 74 10.76 16.61 0.19
C LEU A 74 10.80 18.06 -0.33
N PRO A 75 10.86 18.28 -1.66
CA PRO A 75 10.84 19.63 -2.23
C PRO A 75 9.67 20.48 -1.74
N LEU A 76 9.92 21.75 -1.43
CA LEU A 76 8.94 22.69 -0.85
C LEU A 76 7.69 22.89 -1.73
N PHE A 77 7.78 22.72 -3.05
CA PHE A 77 6.61 22.91 -3.92
C PHE A 77 5.51 21.85 -3.64
N LEU A 78 5.87 20.69 -3.09
CA LEU A 78 4.90 19.65 -2.69
C LEU A 78 4.11 20.05 -1.43
N SER A 79 4.54 21.09 -0.70
CA SER A 79 3.81 21.64 0.43
C SER A 79 2.68 22.59 0.03
N ARG A 80 2.53 22.89 -1.27
CA ARG A 80 1.50 23.81 -1.77
C ARG A 80 0.10 23.23 -1.63
N ILE A 81 -0.77 24.00 -1.01
CA ILE A 81 -2.17 23.68 -0.79
C ILE A 81 -3.04 24.50 -1.74
N HIS A 82 -4.13 23.92 -2.23
CA HIS A 82 -5.10 24.61 -3.06
C HIS A 82 -5.85 25.68 -2.25
N ALA A 83 -5.90 26.92 -2.74
CA ALA A 83 -6.41 28.07 -1.98
C ALA A 83 -7.84 27.87 -1.43
N THR A 84 -8.75 27.33 -2.23
CA THR A 84 -10.16 27.13 -1.84
C THR A 84 -10.42 25.77 -1.17
N ARG A 85 -9.98 24.66 -1.80
CA ARG A 85 -10.25 23.29 -1.34
C ARG A 85 -9.37 22.84 -0.16
N LYS A 86 -8.33 23.60 0.18
CA LYS A 86 -7.36 23.27 1.24
C LYS A 86 -6.72 21.88 1.09
N THR A 87 -6.55 21.41 -0.16
CA THR A 87 -5.94 20.11 -0.47
C THR A 87 -4.52 20.24 -1.09
N PRO A 88 -3.58 19.32 -0.80
CA PRO A 88 -2.26 19.28 -1.42
C PRO A 88 -2.32 18.76 -2.87
N HIS A 89 -2.86 19.58 -3.76
CA HIS A 89 -3.18 19.23 -5.15
C HIS A 89 -1.97 18.78 -5.98
N LEU A 90 -0.79 19.39 -5.80
CA LEU A 90 0.43 19.00 -6.54
C LEU A 90 0.93 17.61 -6.11
N ALA A 91 0.93 17.34 -4.80
CA ALA A 91 1.31 16.03 -4.28
C ALA A 91 0.35 14.93 -4.78
N ALA A 92 -0.96 15.22 -4.78
CA ALA A 92 -1.97 14.32 -5.33
C ALA A 92 -1.79 14.08 -6.84
N ALA A 93 -1.57 15.15 -7.62
CA ALA A 93 -1.38 15.04 -9.07
C ALA A 93 -0.16 14.19 -9.43
N ILE A 94 0.99 14.43 -8.78
CA ILE A 94 2.21 13.64 -9.01
C ILE A 94 1.97 12.17 -8.67
N MET A 95 1.29 11.90 -7.56
CA MET A 95 0.99 10.53 -7.17
C MET A 95 0.09 9.83 -8.21
N VAL A 96 -1.00 10.48 -8.64
CA VAL A 96 -1.91 9.91 -9.64
C VAL A 96 -1.19 9.69 -10.97
N THR A 97 -0.41 10.66 -11.44
CA THR A 97 0.35 10.53 -12.69
C THR A 97 1.38 9.40 -12.59
N ALA A 98 2.10 9.28 -11.48
CA ALA A 98 3.05 8.18 -11.26
C ALA A 98 2.35 6.82 -11.23
N SER A 99 1.21 6.70 -10.53
CA SER A 99 0.43 5.46 -10.47
C SER A 99 -0.10 5.05 -11.84
N ILE A 100 -0.62 5.99 -12.63
CA ILE A 100 -1.08 5.72 -14.00
C ILE A 100 0.10 5.29 -14.88
N ALA A 101 1.24 5.97 -14.79
CA ALA A 101 2.43 5.62 -15.56
C ALA A 101 2.92 4.20 -15.24
N VAL A 102 3.11 3.88 -13.95
CA VAL A 102 3.54 2.54 -13.51
C VAL A 102 2.53 1.48 -13.96
N GLY A 103 1.22 1.73 -13.77
CA GLY A 103 0.18 0.80 -14.18
C GLY A 103 0.16 0.57 -15.69
N ALA A 104 0.18 1.64 -16.49
CA ALA A 104 0.17 1.56 -17.95
C ALA A 104 1.41 0.86 -18.50
N ILE A 105 2.61 1.24 -18.02
CA ILE A 105 3.87 0.60 -18.42
C ILE A 105 3.84 -0.89 -18.08
N SER A 106 3.42 -1.24 -16.86
CA SER A 106 3.35 -2.66 -16.44
C SER A 106 2.42 -3.47 -17.33
N VAL A 107 1.26 -2.93 -17.71
CA VAL A 107 0.30 -3.60 -18.59
C VAL A 107 0.85 -3.78 -20.01
N VAL A 108 1.53 -2.78 -20.55
CA VAL A 108 2.13 -2.84 -21.89
C VAL A 108 3.28 -3.87 -21.94
N GLU A 109 4.15 -3.88 -20.94
CA GLU A 109 5.35 -4.72 -20.92
C GLU A 109 5.04 -6.19 -20.56
N MET A 110 4.11 -6.43 -19.62
CA MET A 110 3.93 -7.75 -19.01
C MET A 110 2.55 -8.38 -19.33
N GLY A 111 1.61 -7.58 -19.85
CA GLY A 111 0.20 -7.96 -19.98
C GLY A 111 -0.59 -7.80 -18.68
N GLY A 112 -1.91 -7.70 -18.78
CA GLY A 112 -2.78 -7.35 -17.64
C GLY A 112 -2.67 -8.28 -16.43
N PHE A 113 -2.57 -9.60 -16.64
CA PHE A 113 -2.44 -10.58 -15.56
C PHE A 113 -1.12 -10.44 -14.81
N ASN A 114 0.00 -10.43 -15.52
CA ASN A 114 1.31 -10.29 -14.88
C ASN A 114 1.52 -8.90 -14.27
N ALA A 115 0.97 -7.84 -14.89
CA ALA A 115 0.98 -6.50 -14.32
C ALA A 115 0.23 -6.43 -12.99
N PHE A 116 -0.90 -7.14 -12.87
CA PHE A 116 -1.63 -7.27 -11.61
C PHE A 116 -0.81 -8.00 -10.54
N ILE A 117 -0.18 -9.13 -10.88
CA ILE A 117 0.70 -9.85 -9.95
C ILE A 117 1.90 -8.99 -9.53
N PHE A 118 2.54 -8.31 -10.48
CA PHE A 118 3.67 -7.42 -10.22
C PHE A 118 3.28 -6.27 -9.28
N THR A 119 2.28 -5.46 -9.66
CA THR A 119 1.86 -4.29 -8.86
C THR A 119 1.26 -4.70 -7.51
N GLY A 120 0.49 -5.79 -7.48
CA GLY A 120 -0.03 -6.39 -6.25
C GLY A 120 1.08 -6.84 -5.31
N THR A 121 2.11 -7.51 -5.82
CA THR A 121 3.26 -7.95 -5.02
C THR A 121 4.02 -6.76 -4.44
N VAL A 122 4.35 -5.75 -5.26
CA VAL A 122 5.03 -4.53 -4.78
C VAL A 122 4.20 -3.84 -3.69
N ALA A 123 2.88 -3.70 -3.90
CA ALA A 123 1.98 -3.09 -2.94
C ALA A 123 1.92 -3.89 -1.63
N THR A 124 1.81 -5.22 -1.70
CA THR A 124 1.79 -6.10 -0.54
C THR A 124 3.09 -6.00 0.26
N LEU A 125 4.26 -6.15 -0.38
CA LEU A 125 5.55 -6.07 0.31
C LEU A 125 5.75 -4.70 0.98
N SER A 126 5.39 -3.63 0.27
CA SER A 126 5.46 -2.26 0.80
C SER A 126 4.53 -2.03 1.99
N ALA A 127 3.27 -2.48 1.89
CA ALA A 127 2.29 -2.35 2.97
C ALA A 127 2.72 -3.15 4.20
N LEU A 128 3.16 -4.39 4.02
CA LEU A 128 3.68 -5.23 5.10
C LEU A 128 4.84 -4.55 5.82
N LEU A 129 5.81 -4.02 5.08
CA LEU A 129 6.95 -3.31 5.66
C LEU A 129 6.50 -2.09 6.48
N VAL A 130 5.63 -1.24 5.92
CA VAL A 130 5.12 -0.05 6.61
C VAL A 130 4.35 -0.43 7.88
N HIS A 131 3.52 -1.47 7.84
CA HIS A 131 2.80 -1.94 9.02
C HIS A 131 3.72 -2.52 10.08
N MET A 132 4.75 -3.28 9.71
CA MET A 132 5.76 -3.77 10.65
C MET A 132 6.52 -2.60 11.31
N MET A 133 6.94 -1.60 10.51
CA MET A 133 7.60 -0.39 11.03
C MET A 133 6.67 0.40 11.96
N ALA A 134 5.40 0.57 11.58
CA ALA A 134 4.40 1.26 12.40
C ALA A 134 4.17 0.55 13.74
N ASN A 135 4.03 -0.77 13.72
CA ASN A 135 3.88 -1.59 14.92
C ASN A 135 5.10 -1.45 15.86
N MET A 136 6.31 -1.53 15.30
CA MET A 136 7.55 -1.39 16.09
C MET A 136 7.79 0.05 16.58
N SER A 137 7.25 1.05 15.88
CA SER A 137 7.37 2.45 16.29
C SER A 137 6.60 2.77 17.58
N LEU A 138 5.50 2.06 17.86
CA LEU A 138 4.62 2.38 18.98
C LEU A 138 5.32 2.26 20.35
N PRO A 139 5.98 1.15 20.72
CA PRO A 139 6.76 1.06 21.95
C PRO A 139 7.85 2.15 22.04
N ALA A 140 8.55 2.41 20.93
CA ALA A 140 9.61 3.41 20.88
C ALA A 140 9.09 4.84 21.14
N ILE A 141 7.93 5.18 20.56
CA ILE A 141 7.26 6.48 20.77
C ILE A 141 6.77 6.61 22.22
N LEU A 142 6.17 5.57 22.79
CA LEU A 142 5.69 5.58 24.19
C LEU A 142 6.85 5.76 25.17
N HIS A 143 7.97 5.08 24.93
CA HIS A 143 9.21 5.24 25.69
C HIS A 143 9.72 6.68 25.62
N LYS A 144 9.80 7.26 24.40
CA LYS A 144 10.26 8.65 24.20
C LYS A 144 9.36 9.69 24.88
N LYS A 145 8.06 9.42 24.95
CA LYS A 145 7.09 10.30 25.63
C LYS A 145 7.02 10.08 27.15
N GLY A 146 7.86 9.20 27.73
CA GLY A 146 7.85 8.90 29.16
C GLY A 146 6.54 8.24 29.65
N SER A 147 5.74 7.67 28.74
CA SER A 147 4.47 7.04 29.07
C SER A 147 4.68 5.61 29.57
N LYS A 148 3.82 5.14 30.47
CA LYS A 148 3.88 3.75 30.96
C LYS A 148 3.64 2.77 29.80
N ILE A 149 4.61 1.90 29.54
CA ILE A 149 4.48 0.84 28.54
C ILE A 149 3.78 -0.34 29.21
N GLY A 150 2.48 -0.50 28.95
CA GLY A 150 1.77 -1.73 29.31
C GLY A 150 2.27 -2.91 28.50
N TRP A 151 2.27 -4.11 29.08
CA TRP A 151 2.73 -5.33 28.41
C TRP A 151 1.97 -5.61 27.08
N LEU A 152 0.68 -5.29 27.03
CA LEU A 152 -0.14 -5.37 25.82
C LEU A 152 0.38 -4.49 24.67
N ASN A 153 0.97 -3.33 24.99
CA ASN A 153 1.53 -2.41 23.99
C ASN A 153 2.82 -2.94 23.35
N VAL A 154 3.36 -4.04 23.85
CA VAL A 154 4.54 -4.72 23.29
C VAL A 154 4.13 -6.07 22.68
N VAL A 155 3.34 -6.86 23.40
CA VAL A 155 2.93 -8.20 22.94
C VAL A 155 2.04 -8.11 21.71
N LEU A 156 1.08 -7.16 21.65
CA LEU A 156 0.19 -7.04 20.49
C LEU A 156 0.97 -6.63 19.22
N PRO A 157 1.78 -5.56 19.22
CA PRO A 157 2.52 -5.19 18.01
C PRO A 157 3.53 -6.25 17.56
N VAL A 158 4.22 -6.91 18.51
CA VAL A 158 5.17 -7.98 18.19
C VAL A 158 4.44 -9.19 17.61
N GLY A 159 3.34 -9.62 18.23
CA GLY A 159 2.53 -10.74 17.74
C GLY A 159 1.99 -10.49 16.33
N VAL A 160 1.46 -9.28 16.07
CA VAL A 160 1.00 -8.88 14.73
C VAL A 160 2.17 -8.87 13.75
N SER A 161 3.32 -8.31 14.12
CA SER A 161 4.50 -8.31 13.24
C SER A 161 4.99 -9.72 12.89
N ILE A 162 4.92 -10.69 13.81
CA ILE A 162 5.23 -12.09 13.51
C ILE A 162 4.28 -12.66 12.46
N ILE A 163 2.97 -12.38 12.57
CA ILE A 163 1.99 -12.79 11.57
C ILE A 163 2.30 -12.13 10.21
N LEU A 164 2.66 -10.84 10.19
CA LEU A 164 3.03 -10.16 8.95
C LEU A 164 4.31 -10.74 8.32
N VAL A 165 5.28 -11.20 9.11
CA VAL A 165 6.46 -11.91 8.62
C VAL A 165 6.08 -13.24 7.96
N LEU A 166 5.11 -13.97 8.51
CA LEU A 166 4.59 -15.19 7.88
C LEU A 166 3.93 -14.90 6.53
N VAL A 167 3.16 -13.81 6.44
CA VAL A 167 2.56 -13.38 5.16
C VAL A 167 3.62 -12.93 4.16
N PHE A 168 4.65 -12.22 4.64
CA PHE A 168 5.80 -11.83 3.83
C PHE A 168 6.48 -13.06 3.22
N TYR A 169 6.76 -14.08 4.03
CA TYR A 169 7.28 -15.37 3.55
C TYR A 169 6.33 -16.06 2.57
N GLY A 170 5.03 -16.05 2.85
CA GLY A 170 4.00 -16.62 1.99
C GLY A 170 3.97 -16.04 0.57
N THR A 171 4.40 -14.78 0.41
CA THR A 171 4.51 -14.12 -0.91
C THR A 171 5.51 -14.82 -1.83
N PHE A 172 6.52 -15.50 -1.27
CA PHE A 172 7.56 -16.20 -2.02
C PHE A 172 7.28 -17.69 -2.26
N ILE A 173 6.11 -18.21 -1.87
CA ILE A 173 5.74 -19.61 -2.12
C ILE A 173 5.50 -19.85 -3.63
N SER A 174 4.91 -18.87 -4.31
CA SER A 174 4.64 -18.92 -5.76
C SER A 174 5.58 -18.00 -6.53
N ILE A 175 6.84 -18.41 -6.66
CA ILE A 175 7.84 -17.63 -7.41
C ILE A 175 7.49 -17.64 -8.89
N SER A 176 7.32 -16.43 -9.44
CA SER A 176 7.11 -16.18 -10.86
C SER A 176 7.95 -14.98 -11.29
N ALA A 177 8.19 -14.81 -12.59
CA ALA A 177 8.96 -13.67 -13.09
C ALA A 177 8.43 -12.30 -12.61
N PRO A 178 7.10 -12.04 -12.58
CA PRO A 178 6.56 -10.78 -12.04
C PRO A 178 6.84 -10.59 -10.55
N VAL A 179 6.84 -11.66 -9.75
CA VAL A 179 7.13 -11.62 -8.31
C VAL A 179 8.60 -11.28 -8.05
N ILE A 180 9.52 -11.83 -8.84
CA ILE A 180 10.96 -11.53 -8.73
C ILE A 180 11.21 -10.05 -9.05
N ILE A 181 10.72 -9.57 -10.20
CA ILE A 181 10.88 -8.17 -10.62
C ILE A 181 10.25 -7.21 -9.59
N ALA A 182 9.06 -7.56 -9.07
CA ALA A 182 8.42 -6.81 -7.99
C ALA A 182 9.28 -6.75 -6.72
N SER A 183 9.86 -7.88 -6.32
CA SER A 183 10.67 -7.99 -5.10
C SER A 183 11.98 -7.21 -5.23
N GLU A 184 12.62 -7.26 -6.40
CA GLU A 184 13.82 -6.47 -6.71
C GLU A 184 13.51 -4.98 -6.71
N LEU A 185 12.41 -4.55 -7.34
CA LEU A 185 12.00 -3.15 -7.34
C LEU A 185 11.67 -2.67 -5.93
N PHE A 186 10.97 -3.48 -5.13
CA PHE A 186 10.69 -3.18 -3.73
C PHE A 186 11.99 -3.03 -2.93
N ALA A 187 12.93 -3.97 -3.08
CA ALA A 187 14.22 -3.91 -2.38
C ALA A 187 15.01 -2.66 -2.79
N ALA A 188 15.08 -2.35 -4.09
CA ALA A 188 15.73 -1.15 -4.60
C ALA A 188 15.09 0.13 -4.03
N TRP A 189 13.76 0.18 -3.97
CA TRP A 189 13.03 1.31 -3.41
C TRP A 189 13.22 1.46 -1.89
N ALA A 190 13.22 0.34 -1.15
CA ALA A 190 13.46 0.33 0.28
C ALA A 190 14.89 0.79 0.62
N VAL A 191 15.90 0.32 -0.12
CA VAL A 191 17.29 0.76 0.02
C VAL A 191 17.41 2.24 -0.34
N PHE A 192 16.80 2.68 -1.43
CA PHE A 192 16.77 4.10 -1.81
C PHE A 192 16.16 4.96 -0.70
N GLY A 193 15.02 4.55 -0.14
CA GLY A 193 14.36 5.24 0.97
C GLY A 193 15.23 5.33 2.22
N LEU A 194 15.91 4.23 2.58
CA LEU A 194 16.84 4.19 3.71
C LEU A 194 18.02 5.14 3.49
N VAL A 195 18.70 5.05 2.35
CA VAL A 195 19.82 5.93 1.99
C VAL A 195 19.39 7.40 1.97
N TYR A 196 18.24 7.69 1.36
CA TYR A 196 17.69 9.03 1.29
C TYR A 196 17.38 9.59 2.69
N SER A 197 16.78 8.77 3.57
CA SER A 197 16.47 9.17 4.94
C SER A 197 17.72 9.50 5.76
N VAL A 198 18.78 8.68 5.65
CA VAL A 198 20.05 8.91 6.35
C VAL A 198 20.75 10.15 5.80
N TRP A 199 20.71 10.37 4.49
CA TRP A 199 21.30 11.56 3.85
C TRP A 199 20.58 12.86 4.22
N ARG A 200 19.25 12.81 4.40
CA ARG A 200 18.45 13.98 4.80
C ARG A 200 18.37 14.19 6.32
N ALA A 201 18.60 13.16 7.14
CA ALA A 201 18.55 13.23 8.60
C ALA A 201 19.31 14.42 9.23
N PRO A 202 20.50 14.84 8.75
CA PRO A 202 21.23 15.97 9.32
C PRO A 202 20.62 17.34 8.98
N LYS A 203 19.73 17.42 7.99
CA LYS A 203 19.18 18.68 7.44
C LYS A 203 17.73 18.94 7.85
N VAL A 204 17.05 17.97 8.46
CA VAL A 204 15.71 18.13 9.01
C VAL A 204 15.84 18.82 10.37
N LYS A 205 15.51 20.12 10.44
CA LYS A 205 15.39 20.84 11.71
C LYS A 205 14.37 20.10 12.58
N GLY A 206 14.81 19.51 13.69
CA GLY A 206 13.89 19.10 14.73
C GLY A 206 13.15 20.34 15.23
N TYR A 207 11.82 20.33 15.21
CA TYR A 207 11.02 21.43 15.75
C TYR A 207 11.49 21.78 17.16
N THR A 208 11.91 23.02 17.34
CA THR A 208 12.23 23.58 18.65
C THR A 208 10.93 23.74 19.43
N LYS A 209 10.97 23.70 20.78
CA LYS A 209 9.76 23.84 21.61
C LYS A 209 8.96 25.12 21.30
N GLU A 210 9.62 26.17 20.81
CA GLU A 210 8.99 27.42 20.35
C GLU A 210 8.18 27.25 19.06
N ASP A 211 8.61 26.40 18.12
CA ASP A 211 7.89 26.14 16.87
C ASP A 211 6.59 25.34 17.10
N LEU A 212 6.47 24.65 18.22
CA LEU A 212 5.26 23.90 18.59
C LEU A 212 4.19 24.80 19.23
N ASN A 213 4.59 25.91 19.85
CA ASN A 213 3.65 26.86 20.46
C ASN A 213 2.98 27.76 19.42
N THR A 214 3.65 28.06 18.29
CA THR A 214 3.09 28.89 17.21
C THR A 214 2.10 28.16 16.30
N ILE A 215 1.91 26.85 16.46
CA ILE A 215 0.93 26.05 15.70
C ILE A 215 -0.40 25.95 16.46
N VAL A 216 -0.42 26.32 17.75
CA VAL A 216 -1.60 26.24 18.62
C VAL A 216 -2.33 27.59 18.75
N ASP A 217 -1.73 28.68 18.26
CA ASP A 217 -2.33 30.02 18.12
C ASP A 217 -2.76 30.30 16.67
#